data_AF-A0A542XVA6-F1
#
_entry.id   AF-A0A542XVA6-F1
#
_cell.length_a   1.000
_cell.length_b   1.000
_cell.length_c   1.000
_cell.angle_alpha   90.00
_cell.angle_beta   90.00
_cell.angle_gamma   90.00
#
_symmetry.space_group_name_H-M   'P 1'
#
loop_
_entity.id
_entity.type
_entity.pdbx_description
1 polymer ?
#
loop_
_entity_poly.entity_id
_entity_poly.type
_entity_poly.pdbx_seq_one_letter_code
_entity_poly.pdbx_strand_id
1 'polypeptide(L)'
;MGFHRRMHAPPEFRMRGFGFPPYPPGGPHGHRGPWRGGRGRGRGRRPNVRNAVLALLTERPMHGYEMIQEIDSRTGGAWRPSPGSVYPTLQLLEDEGVIVSTAEGGGRKRFTLTPQGEPEAAESARTPPWAEVTETTVTNWHQVREAGTQVMYALRQVMTTGTDDQRERAAQVLGETRRKLYAILAESE
;
A
#
# COMPACT_ATOMS: atom_id res chain seq x y z
N MET A 1 49.87 55.20 -7.25
CA MET A 1 48.59 55.03 -7.97
C MET A 1 48.07 53.61 -7.76
N GLY A 2 46.80 53.44 -7.39
CA GLY A 2 46.15 52.12 -7.31
C GLY A 2 44.82 52.18 -6.56
N PHE A 3 43.76 52.58 -7.26
CA PHE A 3 42.41 52.80 -6.75
C PHE A 3 41.66 51.49 -6.46
N HIS A 4 40.81 51.51 -5.42
CA HIS A 4 39.69 50.59 -5.24
C HIS A 4 38.59 50.81 -6.29
N ARG A 5 38.01 49.72 -6.80
CA ARG A 5 36.57 49.64 -7.12
C ARG A 5 36.08 48.19 -7.09
N ARG A 6 35.14 47.88 -6.20
CA ARG A 6 34.27 46.68 -6.26
C ARG A 6 33.27 46.85 -7.41
N MET A 7 32.82 45.77 -8.04
CA MET A 7 31.39 45.44 -8.23
C MET A 7 31.20 44.05 -8.88
N HIS A 8 30.40 43.24 -8.18
CA HIS A 8 29.38 42.28 -8.63
C HIS A 8 29.68 41.23 -9.71
N ALA A 9 29.72 39.97 -9.26
CA ALA A 9 29.45 38.77 -10.06
C ALA A 9 27.92 38.55 -10.23
N PRO A 10 27.45 37.94 -11.34
CA PRO A 10 26.03 37.69 -11.61
C PRO A 10 25.47 36.51 -10.77
N PRO A 11 24.14 36.45 -10.52
CA PRO A 11 23.53 35.40 -9.72
C PRO A 11 23.41 34.08 -10.51
N GLU A 12 23.79 32.99 -9.85
CA GLU A 12 23.60 31.61 -10.29
C GLU A 12 22.13 31.21 -10.22
N PHE A 13 21.46 31.05 -11.36
CA PHE A 13 20.18 30.35 -11.45
C PHE A 13 20.45 28.84 -11.55
N ARG A 14 20.47 28.16 -10.40
CA ARG A 14 20.46 26.69 -10.34
C ARG A 14 19.01 26.22 -10.24
N MET A 15 18.40 25.92 -11.39
CA MET A 15 17.16 25.12 -11.44
C MET A 15 17.46 23.74 -10.85
N ARG A 16 16.88 23.45 -9.67
CA ARG A 16 16.88 22.11 -9.07
C ARG A 16 15.59 21.42 -9.48
N GLY A 17 15.72 20.33 -10.23
CA GLY A 17 14.63 19.44 -10.60
C GLY A 17 13.91 18.90 -9.36
N PHE A 18 12.59 18.98 -9.38
CA PHE A 18 11.72 18.35 -8.39
C PHE A 18 11.60 16.85 -8.70
N GLY A 19 12.48 16.06 -8.08
CA GLY A 19 12.26 14.63 -7.87
C GLY A 19 11.30 14.43 -6.70
N PHE A 20 10.25 13.64 -6.91
CA PHE A 20 9.41 13.12 -5.82
C PHE A 20 10.31 12.39 -4.80
N PRO A 21 10.17 12.63 -3.48
CA PRO A 21 10.93 11.86 -2.50
C PRO A 21 10.37 10.42 -2.38
N PRO A 22 11.23 9.40 -2.28
CA PRO A 22 10.80 8.07 -1.85
C PRO A 22 10.48 8.09 -0.34
N TYR A 23 9.58 7.20 0.08
CA TYR A 23 9.13 7.00 1.47
C TYR A 23 10.23 7.19 2.54
N PRO A 24 9.94 7.77 3.72
CA PRO A 24 10.92 7.89 4.78
C PRO A 24 11.12 6.55 5.53
N PRO A 25 12.37 6.13 5.79
CA PRO A 25 12.70 5.05 6.72
C PRO A 25 12.61 5.54 8.17
N GLY A 26 12.13 4.69 9.08
CA GLY A 26 11.91 5.04 10.48
C GLY A 26 13.14 4.95 11.39
N GLY A 27 13.12 5.78 12.46
CA GLY A 27 13.79 5.58 13.77
C GLY A 27 14.70 6.75 14.22
N PRO A 28 15.01 6.94 15.53
CA PRO A 28 14.24 6.73 16.78
C PRO A 28 14.24 7.98 17.73
N HIS A 29 13.38 7.98 18.77
CA HIS A 29 13.26 8.90 19.93
C HIS A 29 12.28 10.11 19.85
N GLY A 30 11.10 9.91 20.43
CA GLY A 30 10.72 10.56 21.70
C GLY A 30 10.25 12.02 21.71
N HIS A 31 8.98 12.27 21.37
CA HIS A 31 8.19 13.33 22.01
C HIS A 31 6.76 12.86 22.29
N ARG A 32 6.43 12.78 23.58
CA ARG A 32 5.06 12.62 24.10
C ARG A 32 4.26 13.89 23.80
N GLY A 33 3.25 13.79 22.94
CA GLY A 33 2.17 14.77 22.81
C GLY A 33 0.82 14.08 23.05
N PRO A 34 -0.15 14.68 23.76
CA PRO A 34 -1.34 14.00 24.23
C PRO A 34 -2.42 13.99 23.13
N TRP A 35 -2.25 13.15 22.11
CA TRP A 35 -3.35 12.84 21.20
C TRP A 35 -4.17 11.70 21.80
N ARG A 36 -5.19 12.13 22.56
CA ARG A 36 -6.37 11.36 22.94
C ARG A 36 -6.83 10.50 21.76
N GLY A 37 -7.07 9.22 22.06
CA GLY A 37 -7.39 8.17 21.11
C GLY A 37 -8.42 8.58 20.05
N GLY A 38 -7.96 8.59 18.79
CA GLY A 38 -8.84 8.39 17.66
C GLY A 38 -9.39 6.98 17.73
N ARG A 39 -10.62 6.87 18.25
CA ARG A 39 -11.45 5.67 18.18
C ARG A 39 -11.37 5.09 16.77
N GLY A 40 -11.11 3.78 16.72
CA GLY A 40 -10.86 3.06 15.49
C GLY A 40 -11.90 3.34 14.42
N ARG A 41 -11.41 3.75 13.25
CA ARG A 41 -12.12 3.63 11.97
C ARG A 41 -12.72 2.22 11.87
N GLY A 42 -13.97 2.17 11.41
CA GLY A 42 -14.82 0.99 11.31
C GLY A 42 -14.06 -0.33 11.24
N ARG A 43 -14.16 -1.12 12.30
CA ARG A 43 -13.76 -2.52 12.32
C ARG A 43 -14.81 -3.31 11.52
N GLY A 44 -14.86 -3.09 10.20
CA GLY A 44 -15.22 -4.19 9.31
C GLY A 44 -14.33 -5.37 9.70
N ARG A 45 -14.91 -6.57 9.79
CA ARG A 45 -14.19 -7.79 10.18
C ARG A 45 -12.94 -7.88 9.31
N ARG A 46 -11.77 -7.63 9.88
CA ARG A 46 -10.52 -7.64 9.12
C ARG A 46 -10.33 -9.06 8.58
N PRO A 47 -10.11 -9.25 7.27
CA PRO A 47 -9.92 -10.58 6.72
C PRO A 47 -8.79 -11.31 7.45
N ASN A 48 -8.99 -12.59 7.76
CA ASN A 48 -8.07 -13.36 8.61
C ASN A 48 -6.79 -13.70 7.83
N VAL A 49 -5.68 -13.03 8.17
CA VAL A 49 -4.37 -13.22 7.51
C VAL A 49 -3.89 -14.67 7.61
N ARG A 50 -4.10 -15.35 8.75
CA ARG A 50 -3.70 -16.74 8.96
C ARG A 50 -4.39 -17.67 7.96
N ASN A 51 -5.71 -17.57 7.85
CA ASN A 51 -6.48 -18.40 6.93
C ASN A 51 -6.08 -18.11 5.48
N ALA A 52 -5.82 -16.86 5.12
CA ALA A 52 -5.37 -16.52 3.77
C ALA A 52 -4.00 -17.13 3.43
N VAL A 53 -3.00 -17.01 4.31
CA VAL A 53 -1.67 -17.59 4.04
C VAL A 53 -1.74 -19.11 3.97
N LEU A 54 -2.52 -19.76 4.85
CA LEU A 54 -2.69 -21.20 4.84
C LEU A 54 -3.41 -21.68 3.56
N ALA A 55 -4.49 -21.01 3.16
CA ALA A 55 -5.18 -21.32 1.92
C ALA A 55 -4.25 -21.23 0.70
N LEU A 56 -3.42 -20.18 0.61
CA LEU A 56 -2.43 -20.06 -0.47
C LEU A 56 -1.39 -21.17 -0.46
N LEU A 57 -0.91 -21.57 0.73
CA LEU A 57 0.09 -22.60 0.86
C LEU A 57 -0.42 -24.01 0.50
N THR A 58 -1.74 -24.22 0.41
CA THR A 58 -2.29 -25.45 -0.18
C THR A 58 -2.05 -25.57 -1.68
N GLU A 59 -1.85 -24.44 -2.37
CA GLU A 59 -1.67 -24.41 -3.83
C GLU A 59 -0.21 -24.61 -4.22
N ARG A 60 0.70 -23.94 -3.51
CA ARG A 60 2.14 -24.07 -3.69
C ARG A 60 2.92 -23.45 -2.53
N PRO A 61 4.18 -23.84 -2.33
CA PRO A 61 5.13 -23.07 -1.55
C PRO A 61 5.25 -21.61 -2.05
N MET A 62 5.27 -20.64 -1.13
CA MET A 62 5.34 -19.20 -1.48
C MET A 62 6.26 -18.41 -0.55
N HIS A 63 6.75 -17.27 -1.04
CA HIS A 63 7.34 -16.24 -0.19
C HIS A 63 6.27 -15.35 0.45
N GLY A 64 6.55 -14.78 1.62
CA GLY A 64 5.60 -13.90 2.31
C GLY A 64 5.15 -12.69 1.47
N TYR A 65 6.04 -12.14 0.63
CA TYR A 65 5.67 -11.05 -0.29
C TYR A 65 4.77 -11.52 -1.45
N GLU A 66 5.00 -12.73 -1.98
CA GLU A 66 4.14 -13.30 -3.01
C GLU A 66 2.72 -13.51 -2.47
N MET A 67 2.59 -13.97 -1.22
CA MET A 67 1.28 -14.11 -0.57
C MET A 67 0.55 -12.76 -0.46
N ILE A 68 1.26 -11.68 -0.12
CA ILE A 68 0.67 -10.33 -0.09
C ILE A 68 0.15 -9.92 -1.49
N GLN A 69 0.93 -10.20 -2.54
CA GLN A 69 0.55 -9.88 -3.91
C GLN A 69 -0.65 -10.72 -4.40
N GLU A 70 -0.66 -12.00 -4.07
CA GLU A 70 -1.72 -12.91 -4.46
C GLU A 70 -3.06 -12.52 -3.81
N ILE A 71 -3.04 -12.15 -2.53
CA ILE A 71 -4.22 -11.66 -1.81
C ILE A 71 -4.72 -10.32 -2.39
N ASP A 72 -3.82 -9.38 -2.70
CA ASP A 72 -4.17 -8.11 -3.36
C ASP A 72 -4.83 -8.36 -4.73
N SER A 73 -4.26 -9.28 -5.51
CA SER A 73 -4.75 -9.66 -6.84
C SER A 73 -6.14 -10.29 -6.78
N ARG A 74 -6.34 -11.32 -5.96
CA ARG A 74 -7.62 -12.05 -5.84
C ARG A 74 -8.76 -11.21 -5.32
N THR A 75 -8.44 -10.16 -4.56
CA THR A 75 -9.44 -9.25 -4.00
C THR A 75 -9.65 -7.98 -4.83
N GLY A 76 -9.01 -7.87 -6.00
CA GLY A 76 -9.06 -6.64 -6.82
C GLY A 76 -8.52 -5.41 -6.09
N GLY A 77 -7.64 -5.62 -5.11
CA GLY A 77 -7.11 -4.59 -4.24
C GLY A 77 -8.04 -4.13 -3.12
N ALA A 78 -9.17 -4.81 -2.89
CA ALA A 78 -10.04 -4.57 -1.74
C ALA A 78 -9.33 -4.89 -0.42
N TRP A 79 -8.41 -5.86 -0.44
CA TRP A 79 -7.61 -6.22 0.72
C TRP A 79 -6.17 -6.54 0.33
N ARG A 80 -5.25 -5.75 0.88
CA ARG A 80 -3.81 -6.03 0.81
C ARG A 80 -3.24 -6.10 2.22
N PRO A 81 -2.91 -7.30 2.75
CA PRO A 81 -2.33 -7.40 4.08
C PRO A 81 -0.94 -6.75 4.10
N SER A 82 -0.59 -6.13 5.23
CA SER A 82 0.71 -5.48 5.36
C SER A 82 1.80 -6.50 5.68
N PRO A 83 3.08 -6.24 5.34
CA PRO A 83 4.21 -7.04 5.81
C PRO A 83 4.19 -7.26 7.33
N GLY A 84 3.87 -6.21 8.10
CA GLY A 84 3.77 -6.28 9.56
C GLY A 84 2.60 -7.11 10.10
N SER A 85 1.68 -7.57 9.25
CA SER A 85 0.68 -8.57 9.60
C SER A 85 1.05 -9.97 9.10
N VAL A 86 1.63 -10.09 7.91
CA VAL A 86 1.96 -11.38 7.30
C VAL A 86 3.14 -12.05 7.99
N TYR A 87 4.26 -11.34 8.17
CA TYR A 87 5.48 -11.98 8.69
C TYR A 87 5.36 -12.44 10.15
N PRO A 88 4.73 -11.69 11.07
CA PRO A 88 4.45 -12.21 12.41
C PRO A 88 3.52 -13.44 12.39
N THR A 89 2.52 -13.47 11.51
CA THR A 89 1.66 -14.65 11.35
C THR A 89 2.43 -15.86 10.81
N LEU A 90 3.33 -15.67 9.84
CA LEU A 90 4.19 -16.75 9.34
C LEU A 90 5.12 -17.26 10.43
N GLN A 91 5.69 -16.38 11.26
CA GLN A 91 6.52 -16.80 12.39
C GLN A 91 5.71 -17.64 13.39
N LEU A 92 4.50 -17.21 13.75
CA LEU A 92 3.62 -17.98 14.65
C LEU A 92 3.29 -19.36 14.08
N LEU A 93 2.98 -19.44 12.77
CA LEU A 93 2.71 -20.71 12.10
C LEU A 93 3.95 -21.62 12.05
N GLU A 94 5.15 -21.07 11.91
CA GLU A 94 6.40 -21.82 12.02
C GLU A 94 6.62 -22.34 13.45
N ASP A 95 6.43 -21.48 14.45
CA ASP A 95 6.60 -21.81 15.87
C ASP A 95 5.62 -22.91 16.32
N GLU A 96 4.41 -22.92 15.76
CA GLU A 96 3.40 -23.97 15.98
C GLU A 96 3.65 -25.26 15.19
N GLY A 97 4.64 -25.27 14.29
CA GLY A 97 4.95 -26.41 13.42
C GLY A 97 3.95 -26.63 12.29
N VAL A 98 3.07 -25.66 12.00
CA VAL A 98 2.06 -25.73 10.93
C VAL A 98 2.70 -25.53 9.55
N ILE A 99 3.74 -24.69 9.49
CA ILE A 99 4.53 -24.45 8.27
C ILE A 99 6.02 -24.58 8.58
N VAL A 100 6.82 -24.73 7.53
CA VAL A 100 8.29 -24.69 7.61
C VAL A 100 8.84 -23.74 6.56
N SER A 101 9.89 -22.98 6.90
CA SER A 101 10.66 -22.21 5.93
C SER A 101 11.91 -22.93 5.44
N THR A 102 12.14 -22.84 4.14
CA THR A 102 13.40 -23.20 3.49
C THR A 102 14.09 -21.91 3.06
N ALA A 103 15.36 -21.77 3.46
CA ALA A 103 16.19 -20.66 3.01
C ALA A 103 16.55 -20.84 1.53
N GLU A 104 16.42 -19.78 0.75
CA GLU A 104 16.86 -19.71 -0.63
C GLU A 104 17.94 -18.65 -0.83
N GLY A 105 18.52 -18.63 -2.03
CA GLY A 105 19.51 -17.64 -2.42
C GLY A 105 19.07 -16.21 -2.10
N GLY A 106 20.01 -15.41 -1.56
CA GLY A 106 19.75 -14.02 -1.18
C GLY A 106 18.96 -13.84 0.12
N GLY A 107 18.90 -14.87 0.99
CA GLY A 107 18.33 -14.75 2.34
C GLY A 107 16.80 -14.71 2.37
N ARG A 108 16.14 -15.06 1.27
CA ARG A 108 14.68 -15.14 1.20
C ARG A 108 14.21 -16.49 1.70
N LYS A 109 13.18 -16.49 2.55
CA LYS A 109 12.53 -17.72 3.05
C LYS A 109 11.34 -18.06 2.18
N ARG A 110 11.24 -19.30 1.72
CA ARG A 110 10.04 -19.88 1.12
C ARG A 110 9.33 -20.73 2.16
N PHE A 111 8.02 -20.56 2.31
CA PHE A 111 7.21 -21.28 3.29
C PHE A 111 6.44 -22.41 2.61
N THR A 112 6.32 -23.54 3.30
CA THR A 112 5.61 -24.75 2.87
C THR A 112 4.81 -25.31 4.04
N LEU A 113 3.65 -25.93 3.78
CA LEU A 113 2.89 -26.65 4.81
C LEU A 113 3.68 -27.85 5.34
N THR A 114 3.54 -28.14 6.62
CA THR A 114 3.94 -29.43 7.20
C THR A 114 2.75 -30.39 7.15
N PRO A 115 2.96 -31.72 7.34
CA PRO A 115 1.85 -32.66 7.49
C PRO A 115 0.89 -32.31 8.64
N GLN A 116 1.39 -31.64 9.69
CA GLN A 116 0.58 -31.17 10.81
C GLN A 116 -0.35 -30.02 10.39
N GLY A 117 0.10 -29.15 9.48
CA GLY A 117 -0.66 -28.00 9.02
C GLY A 117 -1.66 -28.27 7.91
N GLU A 118 -1.57 -29.42 7.22
CA GLU A 118 -2.47 -29.79 6.12
C GLU A 118 -3.96 -29.72 6.48
N PRO A 119 -4.44 -30.23 7.63
CA PRO A 119 -5.86 -30.19 7.97
C PRO A 119 -6.41 -28.76 8.13
N GLU A 120 -5.66 -27.89 8.82
CA GLU A 120 -6.05 -26.49 9.03
C GLU A 120 -6.00 -25.69 7.71
N ALA A 121 -5.01 -25.97 6.87
CA ALA A 121 -4.89 -25.35 5.57
C ALA A 121 -6.01 -25.78 4.62
N ALA A 122 -6.39 -27.07 4.64
CA ALA A 122 -7.54 -27.56 3.90
C ALA A 122 -8.86 -26.91 4.36
N GLU A 123 -9.03 -26.69 5.66
CA GLU A 123 -10.17 -25.93 6.19
C GLU A 123 -10.17 -24.48 5.70
N SER A 124 -9.01 -23.82 5.77
CA SER A 124 -8.84 -22.45 5.29
C SER A 124 -9.11 -22.32 3.79
N ALA A 125 -8.74 -23.33 2.99
CA ALA A 125 -8.95 -23.35 1.54
C ALA A 125 -10.42 -23.58 1.14
N ARG A 126 -11.26 -24.18 1.99
CA ARG A 126 -12.70 -24.33 1.72
C ARG A 126 -13.44 -22.99 1.70
N THR A 127 -13.01 -22.04 2.53
CA THR A 127 -13.62 -20.71 2.60
C THR A 127 -12.51 -19.69 2.83
N PRO A 128 -11.71 -19.41 1.80
CA PRO A 128 -10.61 -18.48 1.95
C PRO A 128 -11.15 -17.05 2.16
N PRO A 129 -10.42 -16.17 2.85
CA PRO A 129 -10.94 -14.84 3.17
C PRO A 129 -11.28 -13.95 1.96
N TRP A 130 -10.76 -14.27 0.76
CA TRP A 130 -11.12 -13.58 -0.48
C TRP A 130 -12.40 -14.14 -1.15
N ALA A 131 -12.94 -15.28 -0.73
CA ALA A 131 -14.18 -15.83 -1.28
C ALA A 131 -15.42 -14.98 -0.95
N GLU A 132 -15.36 -14.19 0.13
CA GLU A 132 -16.41 -13.22 0.47
C GLU A 132 -16.39 -11.99 -0.47
N VAL A 133 -15.33 -11.82 -1.27
CA VAL A 133 -15.23 -10.73 -2.25
C VAL A 133 -15.83 -11.19 -3.58
N THR A 134 -17.01 -10.64 -3.92
CA THR A 134 -17.70 -11.01 -5.17
C THR A 134 -16.94 -10.52 -6.41
N GLU A 135 -17.12 -11.19 -7.55
CA GLU A 135 -16.54 -10.78 -8.84
C GLU A 135 -16.95 -9.34 -9.22
N THR A 136 -18.18 -8.94 -8.91
CA THR A 136 -18.67 -7.56 -9.08
C THR A 136 -17.91 -6.58 -8.19
N THR A 137 -17.62 -6.94 -6.94
CA THR A 137 -16.83 -6.11 -6.01
C THR A 137 -15.40 -5.93 -6.54
N VAL A 138 -14.75 -7.02 -6.97
CA VAL A 138 -13.41 -6.97 -7.60
C VAL A 138 -13.41 -6.04 -8.81
N THR A 139 -14.36 -6.22 -9.72
CA THR A 139 -14.49 -5.42 -10.95
C THR A 139 -14.68 -3.93 -10.65
N ASN A 140 -15.55 -3.60 -9.70
CA ASN A 140 -15.79 -2.21 -9.29
C ASN A 140 -14.53 -1.56 -8.71
N TRP A 141 -13.78 -2.29 -7.87
CA TRP A 141 -12.53 -1.77 -7.31
C TRP A 141 -11.45 -1.53 -8.37
N HIS A 142 -11.34 -2.43 -9.34
CA HIS A 142 -10.44 -2.22 -10.48
C HIS A 142 -10.78 -0.94 -11.25
N GLN A 143 -12.06 -0.71 -11.55
CA GLN A 143 -12.51 0.51 -12.24
C GLN A 143 -12.16 1.78 -11.44
N VAL A 144 -12.38 1.79 -10.13
CA VAL A 144 -12.03 2.94 -9.27
C VAL A 144 -10.52 3.19 -9.25
N ARG A 145 -9.70 2.14 -9.13
CA ARG A 145 -8.23 2.26 -9.15
C ARG A 145 -7.70 2.72 -10.50
N GLU A 146 -8.27 2.22 -11.58
CA GLU A 146 -7.93 2.64 -12.94
C GLU A 146 -8.25 4.13 -13.15
N ALA A 147 -9.47 4.57 -12.79
CA ALA A 147 -9.86 5.97 -12.88
C ALA A 147 -8.93 6.88 -12.05
N GLY A 148 -8.59 6.48 -10.82
CA GLY A 148 -7.63 7.23 -10.00
C GLY A 148 -6.24 7.32 -10.63
N THR A 149 -5.79 6.24 -11.26
CA THR A 149 -4.50 6.20 -11.99
C THR A 149 -4.53 7.14 -13.19
N GLN A 150 -5.60 7.13 -13.99
CA GLN A 150 -5.79 8.03 -15.12
C GLN A 150 -5.79 9.51 -14.69
N VAL A 151 -6.47 9.83 -13.57
CA VAL A 151 -6.44 11.18 -12.97
C VAL A 151 -5.02 11.59 -12.59
N MET A 152 -4.24 10.69 -11.99
CA MET A 152 -2.83 10.97 -11.64
C MET A 152 -1.97 11.22 -12.87
N TYR A 153 -2.16 10.46 -13.95
CA TYR A 153 -1.46 10.69 -15.22
C TYR A 153 -1.81 12.05 -15.83
N ALA A 154 -3.11 12.39 -15.87
CA ALA A 154 -3.56 13.70 -16.37
C ALA A 154 -3.00 14.85 -15.51
N LEU A 155 -3.01 14.71 -14.19
CA LEU A 155 -2.41 15.69 -13.29
C LEU A 155 -0.92 15.85 -13.53
N ARG A 156 -0.19 14.73 -13.69
CA ARG A 156 1.24 14.78 -14.03
C ARG A 156 1.49 15.56 -15.31
N GLN A 157 0.69 15.33 -16.35
CA GLN A 157 0.78 16.08 -17.62
C GLN A 157 0.62 17.58 -17.37
N VAL A 158 -0.47 18.00 -16.70
CA VAL A 158 -0.71 19.42 -16.39
C VAL A 158 0.44 20.05 -15.61
N MET A 159 1.00 19.34 -14.63
CA MET A 159 2.14 19.86 -13.85
C MET A 159 3.40 20.01 -14.71
N THR A 160 3.68 19.07 -15.61
CA THR A 160 4.90 19.07 -16.43
C THR A 160 4.84 19.99 -17.64
N THR A 161 3.70 20.08 -18.32
CA THR A 161 3.56 20.77 -19.63
C THR A 161 2.52 21.88 -19.64
N GLY A 162 1.71 22.01 -18.58
CA GLY A 162 0.63 22.99 -18.52
C GLY A 162 1.08 24.41 -18.19
N THR A 163 0.30 25.38 -18.63
CA THR A 163 0.43 26.81 -18.27
C THR A 163 -0.01 27.06 -16.82
N ASP A 164 0.32 28.23 -16.27
CA ASP A 164 -0.07 28.58 -14.90
C ASP A 164 -1.59 28.60 -14.71
N ASP A 165 -2.33 29.12 -15.69
CA ASP A 165 -3.80 29.07 -15.70
C ASP A 165 -4.34 27.63 -15.73
N GLN A 166 -3.72 26.72 -16.51
CA GLN A 166 -4.11 25.30 -16.53
C GLN A 166 -3.84 24.61 -15.19
N ARG A 167 -2.74 24.97 -14.50
CA ARG A 167 -2.41 24.46 -13.16
C ARG A 167 -3.39 24.95 -12.10
N GLU A 168 -3.79 26.23 -12.16
CA GLU A 168 -4.79 26.79 -11.26
C GLU A 168 -6.15 26.12 -11.43
N ARG A 169 -6.61 25.95 -12.68
CA ARG A 169 -7.85 25.21 -12.98
C ARG A 169 -7.79 23.76 -12.53
N ALA A 170 -6.66 23.08 -12.71
CA ALA A 170 -6.48 21.71 -12.21
C ALA A 170 -6.57 21.63 -10.68
N ALA A 171 -6.02 22.61 -9.95
CA ALA A 171 -6.13 22.67 -8.49
C ALA A 171 -7.60 22.82 -8.03
N GLN A 172 -8.40 23.63 -8.74
CA GLN A 172 -9.83 23.78 -8.48
C GLN A 172 -10.59 22.46 -8.69
N VAL A 173 -10.35 21.79 -9.82
CA VAL A 173 -10.95 20.47 -10.13
C VAL A 173 -10.61 19.43 -9.05
N LEU A 174 -9.34 19.33 -8.64
CA LEU A 174 -8.94 18.42 -7.57
C LEU A 174 -9.62 18.75 -6.23
N GLY A 175 -9.78 20.05 -5.94
CA GLY A 175 -10.50 20.52 -4.75
C GLY A 175 -11.97 20.12 -4.75
N GLU A 176 -12.65 20.20 -5.90
CA GLU A 176 -14.02 19.72 -6.09
C GLU A 176 -14.13 18.20 -5.97
N THR A 177 -13.26 17.46 -6.66
CA THR A 177 -13.22 15.99 -6.60
C THR A 177 -13.02 15.51 -5.16
N ARG A 178 -12.09 16.11 -4.42
CA ARG A 178 -11.86 15.79 -3.00
C ARG A 178 -13.14 15.99 -2.17
N ARG A 179 -13.86 17.10 -2.36
CA ARG A 179 -15.12 17.36 -1.64
C ARG A 179 -16.19 16.32 -1.98
N LYS A 180 -16.37 15.99 -3.27
CA LYS A 180 -17.33 14.98 -3.72
C LYS A 180 -17.02 13.59 -3.15
N LEU A 181 -15.74 13.19 -3.11
CA LEU A 181 -15.33 11.91 -2.52
C LEU A 181 -15.62 11.84 -1.02
N TYR A 182 -15.43 12.95 -0.28
CA TYR A 182 -15.80 13.00 1.14
C TYR A 182 -17.32 12.99 1.35
N ALA A 183 -18.10 13.60 0.46
CA ALA A 183 -19.56 13.58 0.54
C ALA A 183 -20.11 12.14 0.42
N ILE A 184 -19.56 11.33 -0.50
CA ILE A 184 -19.92 9.90 -0.62
C ILE A 184 -19.73 9.14 0.70
N LEU A 185 -18.64 9.43 1.43
CA LEU A 185 -18.38 8.81 2.74
C LEU A 185 -19.31 9.31 3.85
N ALA A 186 -19.93 10.48 3.67
CA ALA A 186 -20.86 11.09 4.62
C ALA A 186 -22.33 10.70 4.33
N GLU A 187 -22.65 10.33 3.09
CA GLU A 187 -23.98 9.83 2.65
C GLU A 187 -24.27 8.39 3.10
N SER A 188 -23.31 7.73 3.75
CA SER A 188 -23.42 6.34 4.20
C SER A 188 -24.06 6.24 5.59
N GLU A 189 -25.39 6.36 5.67
CA GLU A 189 -26.24 5.81 6.74
C GLU A 189 -27.43 5.04 6.16
#